data_AF-A0A7J9JYL2-F1
#
_entry.id   AF-A0A7J9JYL2-F1
#
_cell.length_a   1.000
_cell.length_b   1.000
_cell.length_c   1.000
_cell.angle_alpha   90.00
_cell.angle_beta   90.00
_cell.angle_gamma   90.00
#
_symmetry.space_group_name_H-M   'P 1'
#
loop_
_entity.id
_entity.type
_entity.pdbx_description
1 polymer ?
#
loop_
_entity_poly.entity_id
_entity_poly.type
_entity_poly.pdbx_seq_one_letter_code
_entity_poly.pdbx_strand_id
1 'polypeptide(L)'
;MAALAQPACSFTTVLGCLRPSPRSFSNIRVHPSRNLSTSMSLQSSEPVATKTDPPTDDDVLLQYVVLRRDLMDKWPLGSVVTQGCHASVSAIWSHKDDPHTLQYCSPDNIDSMHKVTLEVKGETQILNLSEKLLAAGIAHKLWIEQPENFPTCLATKPYPKSMVSPFFKKLKLC
;
A
#
# COMPACT_ATOMS: atom_id res chain seq x y z
N MET A 1 -28.83 8.80 -46.72
CA MET A 1 -28.04 9.32 -45.58
C MET A 1 -27.51 8.11 -44.83
N ALA A 2 -26.19 7.90 -44.90
CA ALA A 2 -25.50 6.64 -44.67
C ALA A 2 -25.43 6.22 -43.20
N ALA A 3 -25.58 4.92 -42.95
CA ALA A 3 -25.25 4.26 -41.69
C ALA A 3 -23.75 3.91 -41.69
N LEU A 4 -23.03 4.38 -40.68
CA LEU A 4 -21.62 4.04 -40.44
C LEU A 4 -21.55 2.90 -39.42
N ALA A 5 -21.09 1.75 -39.90
CA ALA A 5 -20.79 0.56 -39.10
C ALA A 5 -19.49 0.76 -38.29
N GLN A 6 -19.49 0.28 -37.05
CA GLN A 6 -18.30 0.16 -36.21
C GLN A 6 -17.57 -1.17 -36.52
N PRO A 7 -16.23 -1.21 -36.55
CA PRO A 7 -15.50 -2.46 -36.65
C PRO A 7 -15.29 -3.09 -35.28
N ALA A 8 -15.61 -4.38 -35.18
CA ALA A 8 -15.24 -5.24 -34.05
C ALA A 8 -13.74 -5.58 -34.12
N CYS A 9 -12.97 -5.21 -33.10
CA CYS A 9 -11.59 -5.67 -32.92
C CYS A 9 -11.59 -6.99 -32.15
N SER A 10 -11.30 -8.08 -32.84
CA SER A 10 -11.03 -9.40 -32.25
C SER A 10 -9.63 -9.43 -31.64
N PHE A 11 -9.53 -9.69 -30.33
CA PHE A 11 -8.27 -9.99 -29.65
C PHE A 11 -7.97 -11.50 -29.73
N THR A 12 -7.03 -11.89 -30.59
CA THR A 12 -6.47 -13.24 -30.60
C THR A 12 -5.29 -13.29 -29.62
N THR A 13 -5.45 -13.97 -28.48
CA THR A 13 -4.36 -14.21 -27.53
C THR A 13 -3.60 -15.47 -27.93
N VAL A 14 -2.33 -15.34 -28.32
CA VAL A 14 -1.41 -16.47 -28.50
C VAL A 14 -0.76 -16.77 -27.14
N LEU A 15 -1.11 -17.90 -26.54
CA LEU A 15 -0.55 -18.39 -25.28
C LEU A 15 0.80 -19.09 -25.54
N GLY A 16 1.91 -18.39 -25.27
CA GLY A 16 3.26 -18.97 -25.28
C GLY A 16 3.67 -19.45 -23.89
N CYS A 17 3.62 -20.77 -23.67
CA CYS A 17 4.13 -21.40 -22.45
C CYS A 17 5.66 -21.48 -22.46
N LEU A 18 6.34 -20.71 -21.61
CA LEU A 18 7.76 -20.89 -21.31
C LEU A 18 7.91 -21.44 -19.87
N ARG A 19 8.39 -22.68 -19.77
CA ARG A 19 8.72 -23.34 -18.49
C ARG A 19 10.12 -22.92 -18.03
N PRO A 20 10.32 -22.52 -16.76
CA PRO A 20 11.66 -22.39 -16.18
C PRO A 20 12.17 -23.73 -15.64
N SER A 21 13.47 -23.99 -15.83
CA SER A 21 14.23 -25.10 -15.26
C SER A 21 14.76 -24.76 -13.85
N PRO A 22 14.78 -25.69 -12.88
CA PRO A 22 15.28 -25.41 -11.54
C PRO A 22 16.81 -25.50 -11.48
N ARG A 23 17.46 -24.44 -10.95
CA ARG A 23 18.89 -24.46 -10.60
C ARG A 23 19.07 -24.97 -9.17
N SER A 24 20.00 -25.93 -9.04
CA SER A 24 20.46 -26.54 -7.79
C SER A 24 21.25 -25.53 -6.95
N PHE A 25 20.91 -25.39 -5.67
CA PHE A 25 21.70 -24.66 -4.68
C PHE A 25 22.31 -25.64 -3.68
N SER A 26 23.64 -25.58 -3.56
CA SER A 26 24.46 -26.34 -2.62
C SER A 26 24.38 -25.74 -1.20
N ASN A 27 24.24 -26.61 -0.21
CA ASN A 27 24.15 -26.29 1.22
C ASN A 27 25.49 -25.78 1.79
N ILE A 28 25.50 -24.57 2.37
CA ILE A 28 26.60 -24.07 3.21
C ILE A 28 26.25 -24.36 4.68
N ARG A 29 27.11 -25.14 5.34
CA ARG A 29 27.07 -25.46 6.77
C ARG A 29 27.89 -24.43 7.54
N VAL A 30 27.26 -23.73 8.50
CA VAL A 30 27.94 -22.78 9.40
C VAL A 30 28.05 -23.41 10.80
N HIS A 31 29.26 -23.43 11.36
CA HIS A 31 29.54 -23.86 12.73
C HIS A 31 29.35 -22.71 13.74
N PRO A 32 28.87 -22.97 14.96
CA PRO A 32 28.69 -21.94 15.98
C PRO A 32 30.00 -21.70 16.74
N SER A 33 30.45 -20.45 16.81
CA SER A 33 31.53 -20.05 17.71
C SER A 33 30.94 -19.30 18.91
N ARG A 34 31.16 -19.88 20.08
CA ARG A 34 30.76 -19.43 21.41
C ARG A 34 31.92 -18.61 21.97
N ASN A 35 31.69 -17.41 22.50
CA ASN A 35 32.65 -16.84 23.45
C ASN A 35 32.04 -15.89 24.49
N LEU A 36 32.81 -15.81 25.55
CA LEU A 36 32.52 -15.59 26.96
C LEU A 36 32.39 -14.10 27.35
N SER A 37 31.58 -13.90 28.38
CA SER A 37 31.30 -12.75 29.21
C SER A 37 32.47 -11.80 29.54
N THR A 38 32.17 -10.51 29.65
CA THR A 38 32.88 -9.57 30.54
C THR A 38 31.87 -8.60 31.14
N SER A 39 31.90 -8.50 32.47
CA SER A 39 31.10 -7.65 33.34
C SER A 39 31.86 -6.36 33.64
N MET A 40 31.17 -5.20 33.75
CA MET A 40 31.38 -4.18 34.79
C MET A 40 30.19 -3.18 34.85
N SER A 41 29.71 -2.98 36.07
CA SER A 41 28.76 -1.98 36.63
C SER A 41 29.18 -0.51 36.38
N LEU A 42 28.43 0.59 36.60
CA LEU A 42 27.10 1.00 37.12
C LEU A 42 27.04 2.52 36.84
N GLN A 43 25.90 3.12 36.44
CA GLN A 43 25.33 4.32 37.09
C GLN A 43 24.06 4.85 36.40
N SER A 44 23.23 5.43 37.26
CA SER A 44 21.79 5.67 37.21
C SER A 44 21.39 7.02 36.62
N SER A 45 20.24 7.05 35.93
CA SER A 45 19.30 8.17 35.95
C SER A 45 17.87 7.67 35.69
N GLU A 46 16.97 8.06 36.58
CA GLU A 46 15.53 7.74 36.60
C GLU A 46 14.69 8.61 35.64
N PRO A 47 13.40 8.30 35.39
CA PRO A 47 12.81 8.30 34.06
C PRO A 47 12.14 9.63 33.68
N VAL A 48 12.29 10.03 32.42
CA VAL A 48 11.35 10.98 31.80
C VAL A 48 10.11 10.17 31.40
N ALA A 49 9.01 10.44 32.08
CA ALA A 49 7.71 9.87 31.81
C ALA A 49 7.21 10.28 30.41
N THR A 50 7.55 9.49 29.40
CA THR A 50 6.76 9.43 28.18
C THR A 50 5.44 8.80 28.58
N LYS A 51 4.33 9.51 28.38
CA LYS A 51 2.99 8.90 28.46
C LYS A 51 2.92 7.84 27.37
N THR A 52 3.28 6.61 27.71
CA THR A 52 3.04 5.45 26.88
C THR A 52 1.56 5.14 27.04
N ASP A 53 0.78 5.42 26.00
CA ASP A 53 -0.55 4.85 25.87
C ASP A 53 -0.44 3.32 26.08
N PRO A 54 -1.42 2.67 26.73
CA PRO A 54 -1.37 1.23 26.98
C PRO A 54 -1.22 0.47 25.64
N PRO A 55 -0.37 -0.57 25.59
CA PRO A 55 -0.14 -1.33 24.36
C PRO A 55 -1.30 -2.31 24.16
N THR A 56 -2.32 -1.93 23.40
CA THR A 56 -3.43 -2.84 23.08
C THR A 56 -4.02 -2.57 21.69
N ASP A 57 -3.25 -2.91 20.66
CA ASP A 57 -3.63 -3.47 19.35
C ASP A 57 -2.27 -3.82 18.73
N ASP A 58 -2.01 -5.04 18.29
CA ASP A 58 -0.82 -5.30 17.46
C ASP A 58 -0.82 -4.24 16.36
N ASP A 59 0.27 -3.49 16.17
CA ASP A 59 0.28 -2.35 15.25
C ASP A 59 0.07 -2.83 13.80
N VAL A 60 -1.21 -2.93 13.43
CA VAL A 60 -1.66 -3.65 12.25
C VAL A 60 -1.06 -3.00 11.01
N LEU A 61 -0.43 -3.81 10.16
CA LEU A 61 -0.07 -3.38 8.81
C LEU A 61 -1.33 -3.23 7.97
N LEU A 62 -1.52 -2.03 7.43
CA LEU A 62 -2.67 -1.73 6.59
C LEU A 62 -2.29 -0.87 5.40
N GLN A 63 -3.19 -0.86 4.42
CA GLN A 63 -3.16 0.07 3.30
C GLN A 63 -4.38 0.99 3.37
N TYR A 64 -4.15 2.31 3.36
CA TYR A 64 -5.22 3.27 3.13
C TYR A 64 -5.47 3.42 1.64
N VAL A 65 -6.74 3.39 1.24
CA VAL A 65 -7.22 3.68 -0.12
C VAL A 65 -8.19 4.85 -0.01
N VAL A 66 -7.97 5.92 -0.75
CA VAL A 66 -8.78 7.14 -0.69
C VAL A 66 -9.45 7.37 -2.03
N LEU A 67 -10.77 7.42 -2.03
CA LEU A 67 -11.62 7.63 -3.18
C LEU A 67 -12.20 9.05 -3.18
N ARG A 68 -12.52 9.53 -4.38
CA ARG A 68 -13.17 10.82 -4.61
C ARG A 68 -14.69 10.66 -4.59
N ARG A 69 -15.36 11.30 -3.62
CA ARG A 69 -16.83 11.25 -3.50
C ARG A 69 -17.54 11.81 -4.73
N ASP A 70 -17.03 12.91 -5.28
CA ASP A 70 -17.60 13.53 -6.48
C ASP A 70 -17.54 12.63 -7.73
N LEU A 71 -16.63 11.66 -7.78
CA LEU A 71 -16.60 10.63 -8.82
C LEU A 71 -17.58 9.50 -8.50
N MET A 72 -17.68 9.08 -7.23
CA MET A 72 -18.64 8.05 -6.82
C MET A 72 -20.09 8.42 -7.14
N ASP A 73 -20.43 9.71 -7.06
CA ASP A 73 -21.76 10.20 -7.41
C ASP A 73 -22.05 10.19 -8.92
N LYS A 74 -21.02 10.14 -9.76
CA LYS A 74 -21.13 10.31 -11.23
C LYS A 74 -20.77 9.06 -12.02
N TRP A 75 -19.96 8.17 -11.44
CA TRP A 75 -19.36 7.03 -12.13
C TRP A 75 -20.07 5.75 -11.74
N PRO A 76 -20.11 4.74 -12.64
CA PRO A 76 -20.50 3.39 -12.25
C PRO A 76 -19.63 2.91 -11.08
N LEU A 77 -20.24 2.22 -10.11
CA LEU A 77 -19.52 1.68 -8.95
C LEU A 77 -18.30 0.84 -9.37
N GLY A 78 -18.43 0.01 -10.41
CA GLY A 78 -17.34 -0.81 -10.92
C GLY A 78 -16.13 0.02 -11.41
N SER A 79 -16.38 1.19 -12.01
CA SER A 79 -15.30 2.09 -12.43
C SER A 79 -14.53 2.62 -11.24
N VAL A 80 -15.23 3.07 -10.18
CA VAL A 80 -14.61 3.55 -8.94
C VAL A 80 -13.79 2.44 -8.26
N VAL A 81 -14.35 1.24 -8.16
CA VAL A 81 -13.65 0.06 -7.59
C VAL A 81 -12.35 -0.19 -8.35
N THR A 82 -12.40 -0.14 -9.68
CA THR A 82 -11.23 -0.35 -10.54
C THR A 82 -10.13 0.68 -10.27
N GLN A 83 -10.49 1.95 -10.04
CA GLN A 83 -9.52 2.98 -9.64
C GLN A 83 -8.82 2.64 -8.31
N GLY A 84 -9.58 2.17 -7.32
CA GLY A 84 -9.03 1.68 -6.04
C GLY A 84 -8.05 0.52 -6.23
N CYS A 85 -8.41 -0.45 -7.07
CA CYS A 85 -7.54 -1.59 -7.41
C CYS A 85 -6.23 -1.13 -8.07
N HIS A 86 -6.31 -0.25 -9.07
CA HIS A 86 -5.14 0.27 -9.76
C HIS A 86 -4.19 1.01 -8.82
N ALA A 87 -4.71 1.92 -8.00
CA ALA A 87 -3.91 2.66 -7.03
C ALA A 87 -3.24 1.70 -6.03
N SER A 88 -4.00 0.75 -5.49
CA SER A 88 -3.52 -0.19 -4.46
C SER A 88 -2.40 -1.08 -4.97
N VAL A 89 -2.60 -1.72 -6.14
CA VAL A 89 -1.60 -2.61 -6.76
C VAL A 89 -0.36 -1.81 -7.15
N SER A 90 -0.53 -0.62 -7.73
CA SER A 90 0.60 0.23 -8.11
C SER A 90 1.42 0.69 -6.90
N ALA A 91 0.78 1.05 -5.79
CA ALA A 91 1.47 1.42 -4.55
C ALA A 91 2.28 0.26 -3.96
N ILE A 92 1.70 -0.95 -3.94
CA ILE A 92 2.37 -2.17 -3.48
C ILE A 92 3.55 -2.50 -4.39
N TRP A 93 3.34 -2.59 -5.70
CA TRP A 93 4.38 -2.98 -6.65
C TRP A 93 5.58 -2.03 -6.64
N SER A 94 5.32 -0.72 -6.56
CA SER A 94 6.38 0.29 -6.51
C SER A 94 7.25 0.19 -5.25
N HIS A 95 6.76 -0.48 -4.20
CA HIS A 95 7.44 -0.66 -2.92
C HIS A 95 7.51 -2.13 -2.51
N LYS A 96 7.56 -3.05 -3.47
CA LYS A 96 7.52 -4.50 -3.22
C LYS A 96 8.67 -5.02 -2.36
N ASP A 97 9.78 -4.29 -2.31
CA ASP A 97 10.99 -4.64 -1.56
C ASP A 97 11.06 -3.94 -0.19
N ASP A 98 10.05 -3.11 0.15
CA ASP A 98 9.95 -2.49 1.47
C ASP A 98 9.58 -3.53 2.55
N PRO A 99 10.19 -3.50 3.75
CA PRO A 99 9.93 -4.50 4.79
C PRO A 99 8.46 -4.63 5.19
N HIS A 100 7.71 -3.52 5.27
CA HIS A 100 6.30 -3.57 5.62
C HIS A 100 5.46 -4.12 4.47
N THR A 101 5.81 -3.80 3.22
CA THR A 101 5.13 -4.40 2.05
C THR A 101 5.39 -5.90 1.97
N LEU A 102 6.63 -6.35 2.19
CA LEU A 102 6.99 -7.77 2.21
C LEU A 102 6.25 -8.53 3.31
N GLN A 103 6.18 -7.96 4.52
CA GLN A 103 5.42 -8.55 5.62
C GLN A 103 3.92 -8.58 5.33
N TYR A 104 3.35 -7.50 4.78
CA TYR A 104 1.93 -7.42 4.42
C TYR A 104 1.54 -8.41 3.31
N CYS A 105 2.45 -8.70 2.38
CA CYS A 105 2.26 -9.67 1.31
C CYS A 105 2.86 -11.06 1.60
N SER A 106 3.25 -11.36 2.84
CA SER A 106 3.84 -12.65 3.20
C SER A 106 2.80 -13.78 3.08
N PRO A 107 3.23 -15.05 2.93
CA PRO A 107 2.30 -16.18 2.91
C PRO A 107 1.38 -16.25 4.13
N ASP A 108 1.86 -15.82 5.30
CA ASP A 108 1.08 -15.83 6.54
C ASP A 108 0.05 -14.69 6.62
N ASN A 109 0.26 -13.59 5.88
CA ASN A 109 -0.57 -12.38 5.95
C ASN A 109 -1.39 -12.09 4.70
N ILE A 110 -1.13 -12.77 3.57
CA ILE A 110 -1.75 -12.45 2.28
C ILE A 110 -3.28 -12.60 2.30
N ASP A 111 -3.80 -13.57 3.06
CA ASP A 111 -5.23 -13.81 3.23
C ASP A 111 -5.87 -12.96 4.35
N SER A 112 -5.07 -12.23 5.12
CA SER A 112 -5.50 -11.36 6.23
C SER A 112 -5.15 -9.89 6.01
N MET A 113 -4.83 -9.49 4.77
CA MET A 113 -4.52 -8.11 4.39
C MET A 113 -5.60 -7.10 4.84
N HIS A 114 -5.20 -6.11 5.64
CA HIS A 114 -6.09 -5.05 6.08
C HIS A 114 -6.05 -3.83 5.14
N LYS A 115 -7.22 -3.39 4.66
CA LYS A 115 -7.38 -2.18 3.85
C LYS A 115 -8.45 -1.29 4.47
N VAL A 116 -8.18 0.01 4.50
CA VAL A 116 -9.15 1.01 4.95
C VAL A 116 -9.47 1.96 3.81
N THR A 117 -10.71 1.91 3.34
CA THR A 117 -11.20 2.76 2.26
C THR A 117 -11.83 4.02 2.86
N LEU A 118 -11.34 5.19 2.44
CA LEU A 118 -11.79 6.50 2.91
C LEU A 118 -12.20 7.37 1.72
N GLU A 119 -12.95 8.44 2.01
CA GLU A 119 -13.33 9.42 0.99
C GLU A 119 -12.79 10.83 1.27
N VAL A 120 -12.55 11.53 0.17
CA VAL A 120 -12.42 12.99 0.11
C VAL A 120 -13.50 13.57 -0.80
N LYS A 121 -13.84 14.85 -0.63
CA LYS A 121 -14.95 15.46 -1.39
C LYS A 121 -14.66 15.58 -2.89
N GLY A 122 -13.38 15.73 -3.28
CA GLY A 122 -13.00 15.83 -4.68
C GLY A 122 -11.53 16.16 -4.89
N GLU A 123 -11.21 16.64 -6.09
CA GLU A 123 -9.83 16.78 -6.60
C GLU A 123 -8.88 17.56 -5.69
N THR A 124 -9.28 18.77 -5.28
CA THR A 124 -8.42 19.62 -4.45
C THR A 124 -8.02 18.91 -3.16
N GLN A 125 -8.93 18.14 -2.55
CA GLN A 125 -8.63 17.44 -1.31
C GLN A 125 -7.70 16.24 -1.51
N ILE A 126 -7.83 15.50 -2.62
CA ILE A 126 -6.94 14.37 -2.90
C ILE A 126 -5.51 14.84 -3.22
N LEU A 127 -5.38 15.97 -3.94
CA LEU A 127 -4.09 16.60 -4.23
C LEU A 127 -3.41 17.11 -2.95
N ASN A 128 -4.14 17.86 -2.12
CA ASN A 128 -3.62 18.34 -0.83
C ASN A 128 -3.20 17.18 0.08
N LEU A 129 -3.94 16.06 0.08
CA LEU A 129 -3.56 14.87 0.81
C LEU A 129 -2.27 14.27 0.26
N SER A 130 -2.15 14.14 -1.05
CA SER A 130 -0.94 13.63 -1.71
C SER A 130 0.29 14.48 -1.38
N GLU A 131 0.19 15.80 -1.47
CA GLU A 131 1.27 16.72 -1.10
C GLU A 131 1.66 16.59 0.38
N LYS A 132 0.67 16.50 1.28
CA LYS A 132 0.91 16.32 2.72
C LYS A 132 1.64 15.00 3.01
N LEU A 133 1.23 13.92 2.36
CA LEU A 133 1.88 12.61 2.52
C LEU A 133 3.30 12.63 1.96
N LEU A 134 3.50 13.26 0.79
CA LEU A 134 4.81 13.42 0.18
C LEU A 134 5.76 14.21 1.10
N ALA A 135 5.30 15.34 1.64
CA ALA A 135 6.07 16.17 2.58
C ALA A 135 6.45 15.42 3.87
N ALA A 136 5.63 14.44 4.28
CA ALA A 136 5.88 13.60 5.45
C ALA A 136 6.67 12.32 5.14
N GLY A 137 7.11 12.11 3.89
CA GLY A 137 7.81 10.89 3.48
C GLY A 137 6.92 9.64 3.47
N ILE A 138 5.60 9.79 3.48
CA ILE A 138 4.67 8.66 3.39
C ILE A 138 4.49 8.29 1.92
N ALA A 139 5.21 7.25 1.50
CA ALA A 139 5.11 6.68 0.17
C ALA A 139 3.68 6.23 -0.17
N HIS A 140 3.17 6.73 -1.30
CA HIS A 140 1.82 6.48 -1.79
C HIS A 140 1.80 6.59 -3.31
N LYS A 141 0.74 6.06 -3.92
CA LYS A 141 0.40 6.25 -5.33
C LYS A 141 -0.80 7.18 -5.41
N LEU A 142 -0.65 8.30 -6.12
CA LEU A 142 -1.78 9.02 -6.71
C LEU A 142 -2.05 8.43 -8.09
N TRP A 143 -3.21 7.82 -8.27
CA TRP A 143 -3.64 7.27 -9.55
C TRP A 143 -4.26 8.36 -10.42
N ILE A 144 -3.73 8.48 -11.64
CA ILE A 144 -4.16 9.44 -12.64
C ILE A 144 -4.81 8.64 -13.76
N GLU A 145 -6.10 8.87 -14.00
CA GLU A 145 -6.83 8.17 -15.05
C GLU A 145 -6.45 8.72 -16.42
N GLN A 146 -6.34 7.83 -17.42
CA GLN A 146 -6.08 8.18 -18.82
C GLN A 146 -7.29 7.81 -19.69
N PRO A 147 -7.57 8.55 -20.78
CA PRO A 147 -6.77 9.67 -21.32
C PRO A 147 -7.04 11.04 -20.70
N GLU A 148 -7.99 11.17 -19.77
CA GLU A 148 -8.46 12.47 -19.25
C GLU A 148 -7.45 13.16 -18.30
N ASN A 149 -6.46 12.41 -17.81
CA ASN A 149 -5.30 12.88 -17.05
C ASN A 149 -5.63 13.64 -15.76
N PHE A 150 -6.53 13.10 -14.93
CA PHE A 150 -6.90 13.69 -13.65
C PHE A 150 -6.84 12.65 -12.51
N PRO A 151 -6.63 13.08 -11.24
CA PRO A 151 -6.47 12.16 -10.13
C PRO A 151 -7.80 11.57 -9.67
N THR A 152 -7.90 10.24 -9.57
CA THR A 152 -9.14 9.55 -9.19
C THR A 152 -9.06 8.87 -7.83
N CYS A 153 -7.90 8.33 -7.47
CA CYS A 153 -7.70 7.54 -6.25
C CYS A 153 -6.28 7.73 -5.72
N LEU A 154 -6.11 7.55 -4.41
CA LEU A 154 -4.81 7.51 -3.75
C LEU A 154 -4.72 6.22 -2.93
N ALA A 155 -3.59 5.52 -2.97
CA ALA A 155 -3.33 4.41 -2.06
C ALA A 155 -1.92 4.54 -1.45
N THR A 156 -1.79 4.30 -0.14
CA THR A 156 -0.47 4.19 0.48
C THR A 156 0.19 2.86 0.07
N LYS A 157 1.51 2.72 0.22
CA LYS A 157 2.04 1.37 0.44
C LYS A 157 1.53 0.84 1.81
N PRO A 158 1.69 -0.44 2.13
CA PRO A 158 1.42 -0.93 3.47
C PRO A 158 2.29 -0.23 4.53
N TYR A 159 1.67 0.11 5.66
CA TYR A 159 2.32 0.72 6.81
C TYR A 159 1.72 0.22 8.12
N PRO A 160 2.49 0.26 9.22
CA PRO A 160 1.92 0.17 10.56
C PRO A 160 0.92 1.30 10.77
N LYS A 161 -0.28 0.97 11.26
CA LYS A 161 -1.38 1.91 11.47
C LYS A 161 -0.98 3.10 12.32
N SER A 162 -0.15 2.90 13.34
CA SER A 162 0.34 3.97 14.22
C SER A 162 1.08 5.08 13.45
N MET A 163 1.84 4.71 12.42
CA MET A 163 2.68 5.61 11.61
C MET A 163 1.85 6.51 10.69
N VAL A 164 0.79 5.96 10.09
CA VAL A 164 0.04 6.65 9.03
C VAL A 164 -1.31 7.18 9.47
N SER A 165 -1.96 6.59 10.49
CA SER A 165 -3.31 7.00 10.90
C SER A 165 -3.48 8.51 11.16
N PRO A 166 -2.52 9.28 11.73
CA PRO A 166 -2.70 10.72 11.97
C PRO A 166 -2.98 11.54 10.71
N PHE A 167 -2.56 11.07 9.53
CA PHE A 167 -2.82 11.75 8.26
C PHE A 167 -4.27 11.60 7.78
N PHE A 168 -4.94 10.53 8.21
CA PHE A 168 -6.24 10.09 7.70
C PHE A 168 -7.41 10.28 8.69
N LYS A 169 -7.14 10.57 9.98
CA LYS A 169 -8.17 10.70 11.06
C LYS A 169 -9.35 11.63 10.75
N LYS A 170 -9.20 12.60 9.85
CA LYS A 170 -10.25 13.58 9.49
C LYS A 170 -11.09 13.17 8.27
N LEU A 171 -10.69 12.09 7.59
CA LEU A 171 -11.43 11.56 6.44
C LEU A 171 -12.51 10.60 6.92
N LYS A 172 -13.57 10.45 6.12
CA LYS A 172 -14.67 9.54 6.41
C LYS A 172 -14.42 8.19 5.75
N LEU A 173 -14.95 7.12 6.34
CA LEU A 173 -15.08 5.84 5.66
C LEU A 173 -16.03 6.01 4.46
N CYS A 174 -15.66 5.40 3.33
CA CYS A 174 -16.52 5.30 2.13
C CYS A 174 -17.78 4.48 2.41
#